data_AF-A0A6I2GPB4-F1
#
_entry.id   AF-A0A6I2GPB4-F1
#
_cell.length_a   1.000
_cell.length_b   1.000
_cell.length_c   1.000
_cell.angle_alpha   90.00
_cell.angle_beta   90.00
_cell.angle_gamma   90.00
#
_symmetry.space_group_name_H-M   'P 1'
#
loop_
_entity.id
_entity.type
_entity.pdbx_description
1 polymer ?
#
loop_
_entity_poly.entity_id
_entity_poly.type
_entity_poly.pdbx_seq_one_letter_code
_entity_poly.pdbx_strand_id
1 'polypeptide(L)'
;MKYLCEGCERLVAPAGFRLEPGTAALLLTCERCGADTRAEAPVRQSAAPPPAADSRETRDAATADAAARSDAARDDWTRNDLARSDAARSAATRAEATRADAARVDAARADAARANTAWAEADAPRDEAAAADPRAEPAPAEHRAPPALRVVSLRPSGETVRQAAALARSEDPFAPPPGHCPKCLARRREGSEVCAACGLAYANFRPEEHRPSGPLGEAWVELLAHWDEEARHERFVQLALARGELAGAGKLYRLRLVQAPQDLFAQRGRDEVLRLASISSGPAQLAREEGAAEGRSRSRLVVQVLIMLVLLVLAVMFVGQLKDLLSGPSH
;
A
#
# COMPACT_ATOMS: atom_id res chain seq x y z
N MET A 1 17.44 14.22 -7.55
CA MET A 1 17.54 13.25 -6.43
C MET A 1 17.09 13.96 -5.16
N LYS A 2 16.23 13.35 -4.33
CA LYS A 2 15.83 13.91 -3.02
C LYS A 2 16.31 12.95 -1.93
N TYR A 3 16.71 13.49 -0.78
CA TYR A 3 17.14 12.69 0.37
C TYR A 3 16.41 13.17 1.63
N LEU A 4 16.28 12.27 2.61
CA LEU A 4 15.70 12.60 3.91
C LEU A 4 16.79 13.28 4.75
N CYS A 5 16.63 14.58 4.99
CA CYS A 5 17.53 15.36 5.84
C CYS A 5 17.28 15.00 7.32
N GLU A 6 18.30 14.52 8.03
CA GLU A 6 18.19 14.16 9.46
C GLU A 6 17.91 15.39 10.34
N GLY A 7 18.50 16.55 10.04
CA GLY A 7 18.29 17.76 10.82
C GLY A 7 16.89 18.38 10.68
N CYS A 8 16.16 18.04 9.63
CA CYS A 8 14.88 18.67 9.30
C CYS A 8 13.74 17.68 9.00
N GLU A 9 14.01 16.38 9.12
CA GLU A 9 13.09 15.24 8.95
C GLU A 9 12.20 15.35 7.71
N ARG A 10 12.76 15.87 6.60
CA ARG A 10 12.03 16.13 5.35
C ARG A 10 12.82 15.71 4.14
N LEU A 11 12.09 15.29 3.10
CA LEU A 11 12.65 15.03 1.77
C LEU A 11 12.97 16.36 1.08
N VAL A 12 14.26 16.63 0.89
CA VAL A 12 14.79 17.86 0.31
C VAL A 12 15.74 17.56 -0.86
N ALA A 13 15.96 18.56 -1.72
CA ALA A 13 17.05 18.50 -2.70
C ALA A 13 18.37 18.88 -2.01
N PRO A 14 19.51 18.26 -2.38
CA PRO A 14 20.81 18.67 -1.86
C PRO A 14 21.22 20.02 -2.46
N ALA A 15 21.66 20.95 -1.62
CA ALA A 15 22.28 22.20 -2.07
C ALA A 15 23.71 22.00 -2.57
N GLY A 16 24.40 20.97 -2.06
CA GLY A 16 25.74 20.61 -2.46
C GLY A 16 26.08 19.19 -2.01
N PHE A 17 27.15 18.64 -2.59
CA PHE A 17 27.71 17.35 -2.19
C PHE A 17 29.23 17.40 -2.17
N ARG A 18 29.84 16.68 -1.23
CA ARG A 18 31.30 16.48 -1.19
C ARG A 18 31.62 15.03 -0.83
N LEU A 19 32.70 14.50 -1.41
CA LEU A 19 33.26 13.21 -1.06
C LEU A 19 34.38 13.43 -0.05
N GLU A 20 34.32 12.73 1.08
CA GLU A 20 35.36 12.82 2.09
C GLU A 20 36.55 11.93 1.67
N PRO A 21 37.76 12.50 1.52
CA PRO A 21 38.92 11.73 1.13
C PRO A 21 39.27 10.71 2.23
N GLY A 22 39.42 9.45 1.84
CA GLY A 22 39.84 8.35 2.73
C GLY A 22 38.71 7.47 3.27
N THR A 23 37.48 7.97 3.38
CA THR A 23 36.33 7.18 3.89
C THR A 23 35.35 6.74 2.80
N ALA A 24 35.48 7.28 1.58
CA ALA A 24 34.49 7.14 0.51
C ALA A 24 33.06 7.51 0.93
N ALA A 25 32.91 8.30 2.01
CA ALA A 25 31.63 8.77 2.48
C ALA A 25 31.16 9.96 1.64
N LEU A 26 29.88 9.95 1.26
CA LEU A 26 29.22 11.05 0.57
C LEU A 26 28.55 11.95 1.61
N LEU A 27 28.95 13.23 1.68
CA LEU A 27 28.25 14.24 2.46
C LEU A 27 27.32 15.07 1.57
N LEU A 28 26.07 15.23 2.00
CA LEU A 28 25.03 16.01 1.35
C LEU A 28 24.62 17.18 2.23
N THR A 29 24.70 18.41 1.71
CA THR A 29 24.30 19.61 2.46
C THR A 29 22.85 19.96 2.16
N CYS A 30 22.05 20.16 3.21
CA CYS A 30 20.63 20.47 3.09
C CYS A 30 20.40 21.90 2.63
N GLU A 31 19.66 22.10 1.54
CA GLU A 31 19.30 23.43 1.02
C GLU A 31 18.48 24.26 2.01
N ARG A 32 17.75 23.59 2.93
CA ARG A 32 16.84 24.27 3.85
C ARG A 32 17.47 24.66 5.17
N CYS A 33 18.19 23.74 5.81
CA CYS A 33 18.75 23.97 7.15
C CYS A 33 20.27 24.05 7.18
N GLY A 34 20.95 23.75 6.07
CA GLY A 34 22.42 23.74 6.00
C GLY A 34 23.09 22.56 6.71
N ALA A 35 22.33 21.61 7.28
CA ALA A 35 22.90 20.43 7.90
C ALA A 35 23.53 19.48 6.86
N ASP A 36 24.69 18.92 7.19
CA ASP A 36 25.38 17.91 6.40
C ASP A 36 24.89 16.50 6.83
N THR A 37 24.47 15.67 5.88
CA THR A 37 24.12 14.26 6.12
C THR A 37 25.15 13.35 5.45
N ARG A 38 25.68 12.37 6.20
CA ARG A 38 26.73 11.45 5.75
C ARG A 38 26.11 10.12 5.32
N ALA A 39 26.33 9.72 4.07
CA ALA A 39 25.95 8.42 3.55
C ALA A 39 27.21 7.58 3.32
N GLU A 40 27.34 6.47 4.05
CA GLU A 40 28.40 5.48 3.83
C GLU A 40 27.94 4.45 2.82
N ALA A 41 28.81 4.10 1.87
CA ALA A 41 28.52 3.02 0.95
C ALA A 41 28.40 1.71 1.75
N PRO A 42 27.33 0.92 1.54
CA PRO A 42 27.19 -0.36 2.22
C PRO A 42 28.39 -1.24 1.85
N VAL A 43 29.21 -1.59 2.85
CA VAL A 43 30.32 -2.51 2.69
C VAL A 43 29.73 -3.83 2.20
N ARG A 44 29.99 -4.18 0.93
CA ARG A 44 29.68 -5.51 0.41
C ARG A 44 30.47 -6.51 1.25
N GLN A 45 29.80 -7.21 2.17
CA GLN A 45 30.37 -8.40 2.78
C GLN A 45 30.59 -9.42 1.66
N SER A 46 31.87 -9.61 1.31
CA SER A 46 32.28 -10.50 0.24
C SER A 46 32.00 -11.94 0.66
N ALA A 47 30.89 -12.50 0.18
CA ALA A 47 30.60 -13.92 0.31
C ALA A 47 31.57 -14.70 -0.58
N ALA A 48 32.32 -15.63 0.03
CA ALA A 48 33.30 -16.47 -0.65
C ALA A 48 32.65 -17.32 -1.76
N PRO A 49 33.30 -17.49 -2.92
CA PRO A 49 32.80 -18.34 -4.00
C PRO A 49 32.90 -19.84 -3.64
N PRO A 50 31.92 -20.67 -4.02
CA PRO A 50 32.02 -22.12 -3.85
C PRO A 50 33.02 -22.75 -4.85
N PRO A 51 33.68 -23.87 -4.48
CA PRO A 51 34.67 -24.53 -5.33
C PRO A 51 34.01 -25.26 -6.52
N ALA A 52 34.63 -25.11 -7.69
CA ALA A 52 34.25 -25.76 -8.94
C ALA A 52 34.59 -27.26 -8.91
N ALA A 53 33.63 -28.09 -9.35
CA ALA A 53 33.85 -29.51 -9.61
C ALA A 53 34.10 -29.73 -11.11
N ASP A 54 35.21 -30.42 -11.37
CA ASP A 54 35.79 -30.77 -12.66
C ASP A 54 35.18 -32.08 -13.18
N SER A 55 34.92 -32.17 -14.48
CA SER A 55 34.54 -33.41 -15.17
C SER A 55 34.85 -33.29 -16.66
N ARG A 56 36.02 -33.79 -17.05
CA ARG A 56 36.40 -34.09 -18.43
C ARG A 56 36.29 -35.59 -18.71
N GLU A 57 36.27 -35.89 -20.02
CA GLU A 57 36.69 -37.15 -20.67
C GLU A 57 35.56 -38.18 -20.94
N THR A 58 35.30 -38.77 -22.11
CA THR A 58 35.77 -38.73 -23.53
C THR A 58 34.76 -39.54 -24.37
N ARG A 59 34.59 -39.25 -25.67
CA ARG A 59 34.79 -40.23 -26.77
C ARG A 59 34.51 -39.66 -28.16
N ASP A 60 35.40 -40.03 -29.06
CA ASP A 60 35.50 -39.63 -30.46
C ASP A 60 34.62 -40.43 -31.43
N ALA A 61 34.41 -39.75 -32.58
CA ALA A 61 34.26 -40.25 -33.95
C ALA A 61 32.98 -41.00 -34.37
N ALA A 62 32.17 -40.35 -35.22
CA ALA A 62 32.04 -40.72 -36.64
C ALA A 62 31.08 -39.81 -37.44
N THR A 63 31.43 -39.60 -38.71
CA THR A 63 30.61 -39.17 -39.87
C THR A 63 30.35 -37.67 -40.09
N ALA A 64 31.22 -37.10 -40.93
CA ALA A 64 31.00 -35.85 -41.66
C ALA A 64 30.19 -36.15 -42.93
N ASP A 65 28.88 -35.88 -42.91
CA ASP A 65 28.09 -35.39 -44.06
C ASP A 65 26.62 -35.02 -43.70
N ALA A 66 26.39 -34.59 -42.45
CA ALA A 66 25.08 -34.14 -41.94
C ALA A 66 25.15 -32.80 -41.16
N ALA A 67 26.22 -32.02 -41.36
CA ALA A 67 26.58 -30.89 -40.50
C ALA A 67 25.68 -29.65 -40.67
N ALA A 68 25.16 -29.36 -41.86
CA ALA A 68 24.45 -28.08 -42.06
C ALA A 68 22.98 -28.04 -41.61
N ARG A 69 22.33 -29.19 -41.34
CA ARG A 69 20.93 -29.23 -40.83
C ARG A 69 20.81 -29.63 -39.36
N SER A 70 21.88 -30.17 -38.76
CA SER A 70 21.89 -30.58 -37.35
C SER A 70 22.26 -29.43 -36.41
N ASP A 71 23.02 -28.43 -36.86
CA ASP A 71 23.41 -27.29 -36.03
C ASP A 71 22.23 -26.38 -35.67
N ALA A 72 21.30 -26.14 -36.60
CA ALA A 72 20.09 -25.34 -36.33
C ALA A 72 19.14 -26.01 -35.32
N ALA A 73 19.03 -27.34 -35.31
CA ALA A 73 18.22 -28.07 -34.35
C ALA A 73 18.89 -28.17 -32.96
N ARG A 74 20.24 -28.15 -32.92
CA ARG A 74 21.02 -28.18 -31.67
C ARG A 74 21.01 -26.83 -30.96
N ASP A 75 21.03 -25.74 -31.72
CA ASP A 75 20.91 -24.37 -31.18
C ASP A 75 19.52 -24.11 -30.58
N ASP A 76 18.46 -24.65 -31.18
CA ASP A 76 17.10 -24.48 -30.66
C ASP A 76 16.85 -25.33 -29.40
N TRP A 77 17.46 -26.53 -29.34
CA TRP A 77 17.41 -27.37 -28.14
C TRP A 77 18.17 -26.75 -26.96
N THR A 78 19.39 -26.25 -27.19
CA THR A 78 20.19 -25.59 -26.13
C THR A 78 19.53 -24.31 -25.63
N ARG A 79 18.90 -23.51 -26.50
CA ARG A 79 18.14 -22.31 -26.09
C ARG A 79 16.93 -22.66 -25.23
N ASN A 80 16.20 -23.72 -25.56
CA ASN A 80 15.04 -24.16 -24.78
C ASN A 80 15.46 -24.71 -23.41
N ASP A 81 16.57 -25.45 -23.34
CA ASP A 81 17.10 -25.95 -22.07
C ASP A 81 17.65 -24.83 -21.17
N LEU A 82 18.30 -23.80 -21.73
CA LEU A 82 18.67 -22.60 -20.97
C LEU A 82 17.42 -21.86 -20.45
N ALA A 83 16.40 -21.65 -21.28
CA ALA A 83 15.17 -20.98 -20.87
C ALA A 83 14.42 -21.77 -19.78
N ARG A 84 14.39 -23.11 -19.87
CA ARG A 84 13.81 -24.00 -18.86
C ARG A 84 14.59 -23.94 -17.55
N SER A 85 15.92 -23.93 -17.62
CA SER A 85 16.81 -23.81 -16.46
C SER A 85 16.61 -22.47 -15.74
N ASP A 86 16.50 -21.37 -16.47
CA ASP A 86 16.27 -20.04 -15.90
C ASP A 86 14.86 -19.90 -15.31
N ALA A 87 13.84 -20.51 -15.94
CA ALA A 87 12.49 -20.59 -15.39
C ALA A 87 12.45 -21.42 -14.09
N ALA A 88 13.16 -22.56 -14.06
CA ALA A 88 13.27 -23.40 -12.87
C ALA A 88 14.01 -22.68 -11.73
N ARG A 89 15.11 -21.98 -12.03
CA ARG A 89 15.85 -21.15 -11.05
C ARG A 89 14.97 -20.04 -10.50
N SER A 90 14.22 -19.35 -11.36
CA SER A 90 13.28 -18.29 -10.96
C SER A 90 12.07 -18.79 -10.17
N ALA A 91 11.65 -20.04 -10.38
CA ALA A 91 10.63 -20.70 -9.56
C ALA A 91 11.18 -21.10 -8.19
N ALA A 92 12.41 -21.62 -8.14
CA ALA A 92 13.09 -21.99 -6.91
C ALA A 92 13.34 -20.77 -5.99
N THR A 93 13.79 -19.64 -6.54
CA THR A 93 13.99 -18.40 -5.77
C THR A 93 12.68 -17.84 -5.21
N ARG A 94 11.58 -17.92 -5.97
CA ARG A 94 10.23 -17.54 -5.47
C ARG A 94 9.74 -18.50 -4.37
N ALA A 95 9.96 -19.80 -4.52
CA ALA A 95 9.62 -20.79 -3.51
C ALA A 95 10.44 -20.62 -2.22
N GLU A 96 11.68 -20.15 -2.32
CA GLU A 96 12.53 -19.84 -1.17
C GLU A 96 12.14 -18.54 -0.48
N ALA A 97 11.84 -17.48 -1.24
CA ALA A 97 11.32 -16.22 -0.69
C ALA A 97 10.01 -16.42 0.07
N THR A 98 9.07 -17.19 -0.49
CA THR A 98 7.79 -17.53 0.16
C THR A 98 7.98 -18.35 1.44
N ARG A 99 8.93 -19.30 1.46
CA ARG A 99 9.30 -20.04 2.68
C ARG A 99 9.92 -19.13 3.75
N ALA A 100 10.78 -18.20 3.35
CA ALA A 100 11.40 -17.25 4.28
C ALA A 100 10.36 -16.30 4.89
N ASP A 101 9.37 -15.86 4.12
CA ASP A 101 8.29 -14.99 4.62
C ASP A 101 7.32 -15.75 5.53
N ALA A 102 6.99 -17.01 5.22
CA ALA A 102 6.21 -17.87 6.12
C ALA A 102 6.95 -18.07 7.47
N ALA A 103 8.24 -18.36 7.44
CA ALA A 103 9.06 -18.51 8.65
C ALA A 103 9.12 -17.22 9.48
N ARG A 104 9.16 -16.04 8.85
CA ARG A 104 9.10 -14.74 9.55
C ARG A 104 7.76 -14.51 10.24
N VAL A 105 6.65 -14.88 9.60
CA VAL A 105 5.31 -14.77 10.19
C VAL A 105 5.15 -15.71 11.38
N ASP A 106 5.64 -16.95 11.27
CA ASP A 106 5.58 -17.92 12.35
C ASP A 106 6.47 -17.51 13.54
N ALA A 107 7.66 -16.96 13.29
CA ALA A 107 8.52 -16.40 14.34
C ALA A 107 7.85 -15.23 15.06
N ALA A 108 7.25 -14.29 14.32
CA ALA A 108 6.52 -13.16 14.90
C ALA A 108 5.32 -13.61 15.74
N ARG A 109 4.60 -14.67 15.30
CA ARG A 109 3.49 -15.24 16.07
C ARG A 109 3.98 -15.93 17.36
N ALA A 110 5.11 -16.64 17.31
CA ALA A 110 5.72 -17.26 18.48
C ALA A 110 6.20 -16.21 19.50
N ASP A 111 6.78 -15.11 19.03
CA ASP A 111 7.18 -13.98 19.89
C ASP A 111 5.97 -13.30 20.53
N ALA A 112 4.89 -13.09 19.79
CA ALA A 112 3.65 -12.55 20.34
C ALA A 112 3.03 -13.48 21.40
N ALA A 113 3.07 -14.80 21.19
CA ALA A 113 2.60 -15.76 22.17
C ALA A 113 3.44 -15.75 23.46
N ARG A 114 4.78 -15.70 23.35
CA ARG A 114 5.70 -15.57 24.49
C ARG A 114 5.48 -14.27 25.28
N ALA A 115 5.26 -13.17 24.57
CA ALA A 115 4.93 -11.90 25.22
C ALA A 115 3.64 -12.04 26.04
N ASN A 116 2.57 -12.60 25.45
CA ASN A 116 1.29 -12.79 26.13
C ASN A 116 1.40 -13.67 27.38
N THR A 117 2.21 -14.73 27.37
CA THR A 117 2.45 -15.56 28.57
C THR A 117 3.22 -14.81 29.66
N ALA A 118 4.21 -13.99 29.28
CA ALA A 118 4.96 -13.19 30.23
C ALA A 118 4.08 -12.12 30.92
N TRP A 119 3.13 -11.52 30.21
CA TRP A 119 2.14 -10.62 30.81
C TRP A 119 1.20 -11.34 31.78
N ALA A 120 0.76 -12.56 31.45
CA ALA A 120 -0.13 -13.33 32.32
C ALA A 120 0.54 -13.77 33.64
N GLU A 121 1.85 -14.03 33.65
CA GLU A 121 2.61 -14.31 34.89
C GLU A 121 2.83 -13.06 35.75
N ALA A 122 2.93 -11.87 35.14
CA ALA A 122 3.15 -10.62 35.88
C ALA A 122 1.90 -10.14 36.63
N ASP A 123 0.70 -10.48 36.16
CA ASP A 123 -0.59 -10.13 36.80
C ASP A 123 -1.07 -11.16 37.83
N ALA A 124 -0.29 -12.22 38.11
CA ALA A 124 -0.61 -13.17 39.17
C ALA A 124 -0.53 -12.47 40.55
N PRO A 125 -1.58 -12.53 41.40
CA PRO A 125 -1.59 -11.88 42.70
C PRO A 125 -0.49 -12.46 43.58
N ARG A 126 0.52 -11.64 43.86
CA ARG A 126 1.60 -11.96 44.79
C ARG A 126 1.05 -11.80 46.21
N ASP A 127 0.63 -12.91 46.82
CA ASP A 127 0.21 -12.93 48.22
C ASP A 127 1.36 -12.40 49.10
N GLU A 128 1.07 -11.28 49.73
CA GLU A 128 1.98 -10.40 50.44
C GLU A 128 2.15 -10.90 51.88
N ALA A 129 3.21 -11.66 52.15
CA ALA A 129 3.61 -12.00 53.52
C ALA A 129 4.56 -10.93 54.06
N ALA A 130 4.00 -10.09 54.94
CA ALA A 130 4.68 -9.07 55.71
C ALA A 130 5.68 -9.64 56.73
N ALA A 131 6.87 -9.03 56.82
CA ALA A 131 7.63 -8.89 58.07
C ALA A 131 8.64 -7.74 57.94
N ALA A 132 8.59 -6.83 58.92
CA ALA A 132 9.34 -5.59 59.01
C ALA A 132 10.74 -5.77 59.63
N ASP A 133 11.71 -4.92 59.25
CA ASP A 133 12.82 -4.47 60.12
C ASP A 133 13.45 -3.17 59.58
N PRO A 134 13.58 -2.07 60.36
CA PRO A 134 14.29 -0.87 59.96
C PRO A 134 15.67 -0.79 60.61
N ARG A 135 16.73 -1.05 59.84
CA ARG A 135 18.07 -0.56 60.18
C ARG A 135 18.77 0.02 58.97
N ALA A 136 19.06 1.32 59.10
CA ALA A 136 19.67 2.16 58.10
C ALA A 136 21.09 1.71 57.75
N GLU A 137 21.34 1.57 56.45
CA GLU A 137 22.66 1.39 55.83
C GLU A 137 22.76 2.37 54.64
N PRO A 138 23.91 3.03 54.41
CA PRO A 138 23.97 4.22 53.57
C PRO A 138 23.95 3.92 52.06
N ALA A 139 23.38 4.88 51.34
CA ALA A 139 22.97 4.81 49.93
C ALA A 139 24.06 4.38 48.93
N PRO A 140 23.76 3.39 48.06
CA PRO A 140 24.47 3.20 46.80
C PRO A 140 23.85 4.10 45.71
N ALA A 141 24.73 4.66 44.88
CA ALA A 141 24.41 5.58 43.79
C ALA A 141 23.24 5.09 42.92
N GLU A 142 22.21 5.94 42.81
CA GLU A 142 21.02 5.74 41.98
C GLU A 142 21.40 5.54 40.51
N HIS A 143 21.47 4.27 40.08
CA HIS A 143 21.22 3.92 38.70
C HIS A 143 19.75 4.24 38.43
N ARG A 144 19.49 5.42 37.87
CA ARG A 144 18.16 5.83 37.40
C ARG A 144 17.72 4.83 36.34
N ALA A 145 16.90 3.86 36.74
CA ALA A 145 16.27 2.93 35.81
C ALA A 145 15.56 3.76 34.72
N PRO A 146 15.75 3.44 33.44
CA PRO A 146 15.03 4.15 32.38
C PRO A 146 13.52 4.05 32.67
N PRO A 147 12.76 5.14 32.51
CA PRO A 147 11.34 5.14 32.82
C PRO A 147 10.68 4.00 32.04
N ALA A 148 10.09 3.05 32.77
CA ALA A 148 9.36 1.95 32.17
C ALA A 148 8.33 2.53 31.19
N LEU A 149 8.39 2.08 29.93
CA LEU A 149 7.45 2.49 28.88
C LEU A 149 6.03 2.15 29.34
N ARG A 150 5.30 3.17 29.80
CA ARG A 150 3.88 3.03 30.13
C ARG A 150 3.10 2.99 28.82
N VAL A 151 2.60 1.81 28.48
CA VAL A 151 1.59 1.64 27.44
C VAL A 151 0.29 2.24 27.98
N VAL A 152 0.03 3.50 27.64
CA VAL A 152 -1.26 4.13 27.94
C VAL A 152 -2.27 3.56 26.95
N SER A 153 -3.20 2.74 27.45
CA SER A 153 -4.36 2.34 26.66
C SER A 153 -5.15 3.60 26.31
N LEU A 154 -5.15 3.94 25.02
CA LEU A 154 -5.78 5.15 24.50
C LEU A 154 -7.29 4.98 24.51
N ARG A 155 -7.90 5.12 25.69
CA ARG A 155 -9.36 5.21 25.76
C ARG A 155 -9.78 6.57 25.16
N PRO A 156 -10.71 6.60 24.20
CA PRO A 156 -11.15 7.87 23.62
C PRO A 156 -11.83 8.68 24.72
N SER A 157 -11.63 10.01 24.70
CA SER A 157 -12.35 10.86 25.64
C SER A 157 -13.85 10.72 25.39
N GLY A 158 -14.64 10.72 26.46
CA GLY A 158 -16.11 10.63 26.33
C GLY A 158 -16.71 11.76 25.49
N GLU A 159 -16.02 12.91 25.41
CA GLU A 159 -16.40 14.00 24.52
C GLU A 159 -16.24 13.63 23.04
N THR A 160 -15.09 13.04 22.67
CA THR A 160 -14.85 12.57 21.29
C THR A 160 -15.94 11.58 20.87
N VAL A 161 -16.27 10.61 21.73
CA VAL A 161 -17.33 9.61 21.44
C VAL A 161 -18.69 10.30 21.25
N ARG A 162 -19.06 11.25 22.13
CA ARG A 162 -20.31 12.01 21.99
C ARG A 162 -20.37 12.82 20.69
N GLN A 163 -19.27 13.47 20.32
CA GLN A 163 -19.18 14.24 19.06
C GLN A 163 -19.30 13.32 17.83
N ALA A 164 -18.72 12.11 17.86
CA ALA A 164 -18.84 11.14 16.77
C ALA A 164 -20.30 10.68 16.61
N ALA A 165 -20.94 10.33 17.73
CA ALA A 165 -22.34 9.93 17.73
C ALA A 165 -23.28 11.07 17.29
N ALA A 166 -22.95 12.33 17.59
CA ALA A 166 -23.69 13.49 17.11
C ALA A 166 -23.57 13.66 15.58
N LEU A 167 -22.36 13.47 15.03
CA LEU A 167 -22.14 13.48 13.59
C LEU A 167 -22.90 12.35 12.89
N ALA A 168 -22.95 11.16 13.48
CA ALA A 168 -23.74 10.03 12.96
C ALA A 168 -25.23 10.37 12.76
N ARG A 169 -25.77 11.30 13.58
CA ARG A 169 -27.17 11.74 13.54
C ARG A 169 -27.40 13.03 12.75
N SER A 170 -26.35 13.66 12.23
CA SER A 170 -26.48 14.88 11.43
C SER A 170 -27.12 14.59 10.07
N GLU A 171 -27.72 15.62 9.46
CA GLU A 171 -28.36 15.52 8.14
C GLU A 171 -27.39 15.05 7.04
N ASP A 172 -26.12 15.48 7.07
CA ASP A 172 -25.08 14.98 6.17
C ASP A 172 -23.76 14.69 6.93
N PRO A 173 -23.52 13.43 7.35
CA PRO A 173 -22.31 13.02 8.08
C PRO A 173 -21.04 13.06 7.21
N PHE A 174 -21.17 13.32 5.91
CA PHE A 174 -20.07 13.36 4.95
C PHE A 174 -19.71 14.79 4.52
N ALA A 175 -20.53 15.77 4.92
CA ALA A 175 -20.31 17.17 4.57
C ALA A 175 -19.05 17.73 5.27
N PRO A 176 -18.16 18.42 4.53
CA PRO A 176 -17.02 19.09 5.13
C PRO A 176 -17.50 20.26 6.01
N PRO A 177 -16.83 20.55 7.13
CA PRO A 177 -17.11 21.75 7.92
C PRO A 177 -16.97 23.02 7.07
N PRO A 178 -17.73 24.09 7.39
CA PRO A 178 -17.62 25.35 6.66
C PRO A 178 -16.17 25.87 6.67
N GLY A 179 -15.79 26.56 5.59
CA GLY A 179 -14.42 27.04 5.43
C GLY A 179 -13.38 25.97 5.10
N HIS A 180 -13.76 24.71 4.82
CA HIS A 180 -12.84 23.66 4.37
C HIS A 180 -13.12 23.21 2.93
N CYS A 181 -12.07 22.78 2.22
CA CYS A 181 -12.17 22.29 0.85
C CYS A 181 -12.95 20.96 0.82
N PRO A 182 -13.95 20.78 -0.05
CA PRO A 182 -14.78 19.58 -0.03
C PRO A 182 -14.09 18.33 -0.59
N LYS A 183 -12.96 18.49 -1.31
CA LYS A 183 -12.15 17.37 -1.83
C LYS A 183 -11.05 16.94 -0.87
N CYS A 184 -10.22 17.86 -0.40
CA CYS A 184 -9.02 17.54 0.40
C CYS A 184 -9.09 17.97 1.86
N LEU A 185 -10.14 18.68 2.27
CA LEU A 185 -10.35 19.18 3.63
C LEU A 185 -9.32 20.20 4.14
N ALA A 186 -8.50 20.77 3.25
CA ALA A 186 -7.66 21.91 3.60
C ALA A 186 -8.51 23.17 3.87
N ARG A 187 -8.07 24.03 4.81
CA ARG A 187 -8.71 25.32 5.08
C ARG A 187 -8.78 26.18 3.81
N ARG A 188 -9.96 26.71 3.49
CA ARG A 188 -10.20 27.57 2.34
C ARG A 188 -9.67 28.97 2.64
N ARG A 189 -9.07 29.60 1.62
CA ARG A 189 -8.79 31.03 1.64
C ARG A 189 -10.05 31.77 1.24
N GLU A 190 -10.39 32.81 1.98
CA GLU A 190 -11.54 33.66 1.68
C GLU A 190 -11.38 34.33 0.30
N GLY A 191 -12.47 34.39 -0.46
CA GLY A 191 -12.48 34.92 -1.84
C GLY A 191 -11.76 34.06 -2.90
N SER A 192 -11.16 32.93 -2.53
CA SER A 192 -10.46 32.07 -3.50
C SER A 192 -11.41 31.12 -4.22
N GLU A 193 -11.34 31.10 -5.56
CA GLU A 193 -12.12 30.19 -6.42
C GLU A 193 -11.49 28.79 -6.54
N VAL A 194 -10.22 28.64 -6.17
CA VAL A 194 -9.44 27.40 -6.33
C VAL A 194 -8.76 27.02 -5.02
N CYS A 195 -8.85 25.74 -4.65
CA CYS A 195 -8.16 25.25 -3.46
C CYS A 195 -6.64 25.27 -3.64
N ALA A 196 -5.93 26.00 -2.79
CA ALA A 196 -4.46 26.08 -2.81
C ALA A 196 -3.75 24.74 -2.53
N ALA A 197 -4.42 23.76 -1.92
CA ALA A 197 -3.81 22.48 -1.56
C ALA A 197 -3.99 21.40 -2.64
N CYS A 198 -5.14 21.33 -3.30
CA CYS A 198 -5.44 20.25 -4.26
C CYS A 198 -5.83 20.74 -5.66
N GLY A 199 -5.83 22.06 -5.90
CA GLY A 199 -6.17 22.65 -7.19
C GLY A 199 -7.65 22.53 -7.59
N LEU A 200 -8.54 22.11 -6.68
CA LEU A 200 -9.98 22.03 -6.99
C LEU A 200 -10.55 23.43 -7.23
N ALA A 201 -11.09 23.68 -8.44
CA ALA A 201 -11.96 24.82 -8.70
C ALA A 201 -13.32 24.59 -8.05
N TYR A 202 -13.73 25.45 -7.11
CA TYR A 202 -14.95 25.28 -6.32
C TYR A 202 -16.23 25.32 -7.18
N ALA A 203 -16.23 26.10 -8.26
CA ALA A 203 -17.35 26.16 -9.21
C ALA A 203 -17.64 24.82 -9.92
N ASN A 204 -16.63 23.96 -10.05
CA ASN A 204 -16.74 22.67 -10.73
C ASN A 204 -16.95 21.50 -9.76
N PHE A 205 -17.10 21.78 -8.47
CA PHE A 205 -17.24 20.72 -7.48
C PHE A 205 -18.64 20.09 -7.55
N ARG A 206 -18.67 18.76 -7.73
CA ARG A 206 -19.88 17.95 -7.69
C ARG A 206 -19.88 17.08 -6.43
N PRO A 207 -20.76 17.35 -5.45
CA PRO A 207 -20.83 16.59 -4.20
C PRO A 207 -21.02 15.09 -4.41
N GLU A 208 -21.83 14.72 -5.40
CA GLU A 208 -22.28 13.34 -5.67
C GLU A 208 -21.10 12.44 -6.06
N GLU A 209 -20.14 12.98 -6.83
CA GLU A 209 -18.94 12.24 -7.28
C GLU A 209 -17.95 11.98 -6.13
N HIS A 210 -18.09 12.71 -5.02
CA HIS A 210 -17.16 12.65 -3.89
C HIS A 210 -17.75 12.00 -2.65
N ARG A 211 -18.97 11.46 -2.74
CA ARG A 211 -19.60 10.66 -1.70
C ARG A 211 -19.04 9.24 -1.72
N PRO A 212 -18.89 8.59 -0.54
CA PRO A 212 -18.54 7.17 -0.48
C PRO A 212 -19.64 6.32 -1.14
N SER A 213 -19.31 5.10 -1.57
CA SER A 213 -20.36 4.17 -1.99
C SER A 213 -21.33 3.87 -0.84
N GLY A 214 -22.57 3.51 -1.17
CA GLY A 214 -23.62 3.21 -0.18
C GLY A 214 -23.14 2.31 0.97
N PRO A 215 -22.56 1.13 0.68
CA PRO A 215 -22.05 0.23 1.74
C PRO A 215 -20.97 0.85 2.62
N LEU A 216 -20.05 1.62 2.04
CA LEU A 216 -18.99 2.29 2.79
C LEU A 216 -19.54 3.45 3.62
N GLY A 217 -20.52 4.18 3.09
CA GLY A 217 -21.22 5.25 3.79
C GLY A 217 -22.01 4.73 4.99
N GLU A 218 -22.78 3.66 4.82
CA GLU A 218 -23.51 2.99 5.89
C GLU A 218 -22.57 2.49 6.99
N ALA A 219 -21.48 1.81 6.61
CA ALA A 219 -20.47 1.33 7.56
C ALA A 219 -19.78 2.50 8.31
N TRP A 220 -19.57 3.64 7.65
CA TRP A 220 -19.02 4.83 8.31
C TRP A 220 -20.00 5.42 9.34
N VAL A 221 -21.29 5.51 9.01
CA VAL A 221 -22.32 5.98 9.95
C VAL A 221 -22.44 5.04 11.15
N GLU A 222 -22.40 3.73 10.92
CA GLU A 222 -22.40 2.72 11.99
C GLU A 222 -21.16 2.85 12.88
N LEU A 223 -19.99 3.08 12.27
CA LEU A 223 -18.74 3.32 12.98
C LEU A 223 -18.82 4.57 13.86
N LEU A 224 -19.36 5.68 13.35
CA LEU A 224 -19.53 6.92 14.12
C LEU A 224 -20.45 6.73 15.34
N ALA A 225 -21.45 5.86 15.24
CA ALA A 225 -22.34 5.55 16.35
C ALA A 225 -21.66 4.76 17.50
N HIS A 226 -20.56 4.05 17.20
CA HIS A 226 -19.84 3.17 18.11
C HIS A 226 -18.32 3.43 18.01
N TRP A 227 -17.94 4.70 18.09
CA TRP A 227 -16.59 5.19 17.79
C TRP A 227 -15.49 4.66 18.74
N ASP A 228 -15.85 4.18 19.92
CA ASP A 228 -14.91 3.66 20.91
C ASP A 228 -14.57 2.17 20.71
N GLU A 229 -15.24 1.47 19.78
CA GLU A 229 -14.98 0.08 19.48
C GLU A 229 -13.88 -0.09 18.42
N GLU A 230 -12.65 -0.39 18.84
CA GLU A 230 -11.50 -0.62 17.95
C GLU A 230 -11.79 -1.65 16.84
N ALA A 231 -12.48 -2.74 17.18
CA ALA A 231 -12.84 -3.77 16.22
C ALA A 231 -13.74 -3.25 15.08
N ARG A 232 -14.53 -2.19 15.29
CA ARG A 232 -15.34 -1.55 14.23
C ARG A 232 -14.48 -0.74 13.28
N HIS A 233 -13.45 -0.06 13.78
CA HIS A 233 -12.49 0.65 12.94
C HIS A 233 -11.77 -0.31 12.00
N GLU A 234 -11.33 -1.46 12.51
CA GLU A 234 -10.69 -2.51 11.72
C GLU A 234 -11.65 -3.04 10.65
N ARG A 235 -12.89 -3.40 11.02
CA ARG A 235 -13.92 -3.86 10.07
C ARG A 235 -14.18 -2.85 8.96
N PHE A 236 -14.28 -1.57 9.30
CA PHE A 236 -14.49 -0.49 8.32
C PHE A 236 -13.32 -0.38 7.34
N VAL A 237 -12.08 -0.41 7.83
CA VAL A 237 -10.89 -0.34 6.96
C VAL A 237 -10.78 -1.58 6.07
N GLN A 238 -11.07 -2.77 6.59
CA GLN A 238 -11.09 -4.01 5.81
C GLN A 238 -12.16 -3.99 4.72
N LEU A 239 -13.36 -3.46 5.02
CA LEU A 239 -14.42 -3.25 4.02
C LEU A 239 -13.94 -2.30 2.92
N ALA A 240 -13.33 -1.18 3.28
CA ALA A 240 -12.79 -0.23 2.31
C ALA A 240 -11.70 -0.84 1.43
N LEU A 241 -10.79 -1.63 2.02
CA LEU A 241 -9.74 -2.37 1.30
C LEU A 241 -10.36 -3.35 0.29
N ALA A 242 -11.29 -4.19 0.74
CA ALA A 242 -11.94 -5.20 -0.09
C ALA A 242 -12.67 -4.60 -1.31
N ARG A 243 -13.14 -3.36 -1.18
CA ARG A 243 -13.84 -2.62 -2.24
C ARG A 243 -12.95 -1.71 -3.09
N GLY A 244 -11.67 -1.57 -2.73
CA GLY A 244 -10.77 -0.62 -3.39
C GLY A 244 -11.10 0.86 -3.09
N GLU A 245 -11.76 1.14 -1.97
CA GLU A 245 -12.23 2.47 -1.57
C GLU A 245 -11.40 3.09 -0.42
N LEU A 246 -10.14 2.66 -0.26
CA LEU A 246 -9.23 3.19 0.76
C LEU A 246 -9.09 4.72 0.71
N ALA A 247 -9.08 5.32 -0.48
CA ALA A 247 -9.04 6.77 -0.63
C ALA A 247 -10.27 7.47 -0.01
N GLY A 248 -11.45 6.86 -0.15
CA GLY A 248 -12.70 7.31 0.46
C GLY A 248 -12.65 7.19 1.99
N ALA A 249 -12.24 6.03 2.51
CA ALA A 249 -12.05 5.83 3.95
C ALA A 249 -11.05 6.82 4.57
N GLY A 250 -9.93 7.08 3.89
CA GLY A 250 -8.94 8.06 4.33
C GLY A 250 -9.45 9.51 4.30
N LYS A 251 -10.39 9.84 3.40
CA LYS A 251 -11.09 11.14 3.43
C LYS A 251 -12.00 11.25 4.66
N LEU A 252 -12.73 10.19 4.99
CA LEU A 252 -13.66 10.15 6.13
C LEU A 252 -12.93 10.31 7.47
N TYR A 253 -11.80 9.63 7.67
CA TYR A 253 -10.97 9.86 8.86
C TYR A 253 -10.39 11.28 8.92
N ARG A 254 -9.97 11.87 7.78
CA ARG A 254 -9.54 13.27 7.75
C ARG A 254 -10.68 14.24 8.07
N LEU A 255 -11.90 13.95 7.63
CA LEU A 255 -13.08 14.74 7.93
C LEU A 255 -13.30 14.80 9.45
N ARG A 256 -13.13 13.66 10.11
CA ARG A 256 -13.18 13.57 11.57
C ARG A 256 -12.07 14.38 12.24
N LEU A 257 -10.84 14.29 11.76
CA LEU A 257 -9.70 15.04 12.31
C LEU A 257 -9.84 16.57 12.18
N VAL A 258 -10.56 17.07 11.17
CA VAL A 258 -10.86 18.50 11.08
C VAL A 258 -11.78 18.95 12.23
N GLN A 259 -12.72 18.10 12.64
CA GLN A 259 -13.66 18.40 13.73
C GLN A 259 -13.04 18.15 15.11
N ALA A 260 -12.25 17.09 15.24
CA ALA A 260 -11.58 16.67 16.47
C ALA A 260 -10.09 16.34 16.18
N PRO A 261 -9.19 17.32 16.16
CA PRO A 261 -7.78 17.12 15.78
C PRO A 261 -7.01 16.15 16.67
N GLN A 262 -7.44 16.00 17.93
CA GLN A 262 -6.82 15.12 18.92
C GLN A 262 -7.47 13.73 18.99
N ASP A 263 -8.35 13.38 18.04
CA ASP A 263 -9.01 12.08 18.00
C ASP A 263 -8.03 10.97 17.57
N LEU A 264 -7.52 10.23 18.55
CA LEU A 264 -6.51 9.19 18.35
C LEU A 264 -7.01 8.01 17.50
N PHE A 265 -8.30 7.68 17.58
CA PHE A 265 -8.90 6.65 16.72
C PHE A 265 -8.94 7.11 15.27
N ALA A 266 -9.26 8.39 15.04
CA ALA A 266 -9.22 8.95 13.69
C ALA A 266 -7.79 9.00 13.12
N GLN A 267 -6.80 9.36 13.94
CA GLN A 267 -5.39 9.36 13.54
C GLN A 267 -4.94 7.93 13.18
N ARG A 268 -5.17 6.96 14.07
CA ARG A 268 -4.82 5.56 13.85
C ARG A 268 -5.51 4.98 12.62
N GLY A 269 -6.81 5.21 12.46
CA GLY A 269 -7.57 4.75 11.29
C GLY A 269 -7.05 5.34 9.98
N ARG A 270 -6.70 6.64 9.96
CA ARG A 270 -6.06 7.28 8.80
C ARG A 270 -4.71 6.66 8.48
N ASP A 271 -3.87 6.48 9.49
CA ASP A 271 -2.51 5.98 9.32
C ASP A 271 -2.52 4.52 8.85
N GLU A 272 -3.48 3.72 9.33
CA GLU A 272 -3.72 2.36 8.85
C GLU A 272 -4.17 2.33 7.38
N VAL A 273 -5.10 3.22 6.98
CA VAL A 273 -5.49 3.37 5.57
C VAL A 273 -4.29 3.74 4.70
N LEU A 274 -3.44 4.67 5.16
CA LEU A 274 -2.23 5.05 4.43
C LEU A 274 -1.24 3.88 4.32
N ARG A 275 -1.01 3.14 5.41
CA ARG A 275 -0.17 1.95 5.44
C ARG A 275 -0.64 0.92 4.42
N LEU A 276 -1.94 0.60 4.42
CA LEU A 276 -2.54 -0.35 3.48
C LEU A 276 -2.46 0.14 2.04
N ALA A 277 -2.73 1.42 1.79
CA ALA A 277 -2.60 2.00 0.46
C ALA A 277 -1.15 1.94 -0.06
N SER A 278 -0.16 2.17 0.80
CA SER A 278 1.26 2.04 0.43
C SER A 278 1.65 0.59 0.10
N ILE A 279 1.11 -0.39 0.82
CA ILE A 279 1.37 -1.82 0.54
C ILE A 279 0.64 -2.28 -0.72
N SER A 280 -0.62 -1.89 -0.90
CA SER A 280 -1.42 -2.31 -2.05
C SER A 280 -0.91 -1.73 -3.36
N SER A 281 -0.36 -0.50 -3.35
CA SER A 281 0.21 0.16 -4.54
C SER A 281 1.49 -0.51 -5.11
N GLY A 282 1.88 -1.69 -4.63
CA GLY A 282 3.00 -2.45 -5.18
C GLY A 282 2.75 -2.93 -6.63
N PRO A 283 3.78 -3.50 -7.29
CA PRO A 283 3.75 -3.86 -8.72
C PRO A 283 2.63 -4.83 -9.10
N ALA A 284 2.07 -5.58 -8.14
CA ALA A 284 0.93 -6.46 -8.34
C ALA A 284 -0.39 -5.72 -8.66
N GLN A 285 -0.59 -4.50 -8.15
CA GLN A 285 -1.80 -3.73 -8.45
C GLN A 285 -1.72 -3.06 -9.83
N LEU A 286 -0.52 -2.63 -10.26
CA LEU A 286 -0.30 -2.16 -11.64
C LEU A 286 -0.65 -3.25 -12.66
N ALA A 287 -0.24 -4.50 -12.42
CA ALA A 287 -0.60 -5.63 -13.27
C ALA A 287 -2.11 -5.95 -13.26
N ARG A 288 -2.81 -5.71 -12.13
CA ARG A 288 -4.25 -5.95 -11.98
C ARG A 288 -5.10 -4.86 -12.63
N GLU A 289 -4.65 -3.61 -12.56
CA GLU A 289 -5.29 -2.47 -13.23
C GLU A 289 -5.15 -2.57 -14.76
N GLU A 290 -3.99 -3.03 -15.26
CA GLU A 290 -3.80 -3.36 -16.68
C GLU A 290 -4.79 -4.46 -17.13
N GLY A 291 -4.92 -5.55 -16.36
CA GLY A 291 -5.88 -6.62 -16.67
C GLY A 291 -7.36 -6.19 -16.60
N ALA A 292 -7.73 -5.30 -15.68
CA ALA A 292 -9.10 -4.81 -15.54
C ALA A 292 -9.47 -3.77 -16.61
N ALA A 293 -8.53 -2.91 -17.01
CA ALA A 293 -8.69 -1.99 -18.13
C ALA A 293 -8.79 -2.74 -19.47
N GLU A 294 -8.01 -3.81 -19.64
CA GLU A 294 -8.08 -4.71 -20.80
C GLU A 294 -9.45 -5.39 -20.92
N GLY A 295 -10.05 -5.84 -19.81
CA GLY A 295 -11.39 -6.44 -19.81
C GLY A 295 -12.51 -5.45 -20.18
N ARG A 296 -12.38 -4.17 -19.79
CA ARG A 296 -13.35 -3.13 -20.11
C ARG A 296 -13.22 -2.63 -21.56
N SER A 297 -12.03 -2.70 -22.18
CA SER A 297 -11.86 -2.40 -23.61
C SER A 297 -12.41 -3.52 -24.49
N ARG A 298 -12.17 -4.79 -24.12
CA ARG A 298 -12.68 -5.96 -24.85
C ARG A 298 -14.20 -6.03 -24.87
N SER A 299 -14.86 -5.76 -23.74
CA SER A 299 -16.34 -5.71 -23.71
C SER A 299 -16.92 -4.57 -24.57
N ARG A 300 -16.30 -3.39 -24.58
CA ARG A 300 -16.70 -2.31 -25.50
C ARG A 300 -16.48 -2.69 -26.97
N LEU A 301 -15.37 -3.36 -27.29
CA LEU A 301 -15.06 -3.79 -28.65
C LEU A 301 -16.06 -4.87 -29.13
N VAL A 302 -16.42 -5.83 -28.27
CA VAL A 302 -17.46 -6.82 -28.57
C VAL A 302 -18.82 -6.16 -28.81
N VAL A 303 -19.23 -5.22 -27.95
CA VAL A 303 -20.50 -4.48 -28.13
C VAL A 303 -20.48 -3.67 -29.43
N GLN A 304 -19.36 -3.02 -29.77
CA GLN A 304 -19.23 -2.24 -30.99
C GLN A 304 -19.28 -3.11 -32.25
N VAL A 305 -18.63 -4.29 -32.23
CA VAL A 305 -18.71 -5.27 -33.32
C VAL A 305 -20.15 -5.79 -33.48
N LEU A 306 -20.85 -6.05 -32.38
CA LEU A 306 -22.25 -6.50 -32.43
C LEU A 306 -23.16 -5.44 -33.05
N ILE A 307 -22.99 -4.17 -32.67
CA ILE A 307 -23.74 -3.03 -33.25
C ILE A 307 -23.45 -2.92 -34.75
N MET A 308 -22.19 -3.01 -35.16
CA MET A 308 -21.80 -2.98 -36.58
C MET A 308 -22.42 -4.13 -37.38
N LEU A 309 -22.49 -5.34 -36.81
CA LEU A 309 -23.12 -6.48 -37.45
C LEU A 309 -24.63 -6.25 -37.64
N VAL A 310 -25.31 -5.74 -36.61
CA VAL A 310 -26.75 -5.44 -36.68
C VAL A 310 -27.03 -4.37 -37.74
N LEU A 311 -26.22 -3.31 -37.80
CA LEU A 311 -26.34 -2.27 -38.82
C LEU A 311 -26.11 -2.83 -40.23
N LEU A 312 -25.15 -3.75 -40.40
CA LEU A 312 -24.90 -4.40 -41.68
C LEU A 312 -26.11 -5.23 -42.13
N VAL A 313 -26.71 -6.02 -41.24
CA VAL A 313 -27.92 -6.81 -41.55
C VAL A 313 -29.08 -5.90 -41.95
N LEU A 314 -29.29 -4.81 -41.21
CA LEU A 314 -30.32 -3.82 -41.55
C LEU A 314 -30.07 -3.18 -42.91
N ALA A 315 -28.82 -2.85 -43.25
CA ALA A 315 -28.46 -2.30 -44.54
C ALA A 315 -28.73 -3.29 -45.69
N VAL A 316 -28.38 -4.57 -45.51
CA VAL A 316 -28.67 -5.63 -46.49
C VAL A 316 -30.18 -5.79 -46.68
N MET A 317 -30.95 -5.82 -45.59
CA MET A 317 -32.41 -5.88 -45.67
C MET A 317 -33.01 -4.67 -46.40
N PHE A 318 -32.50 -3.47 -46.13
CA PHE A 318 -32.96 -2.25 -46.79
C PHE A 318 -32.66 -2.25 -48.28
N VAL A 319 -31.47 -2.69 -48.70
CA VAL A 319 -31.11 -2.84 -50.12
C VAL A 319 -31.99 -3.89 -50.80
N GLY A 320 -32.31 -4.99 -50.11
CA GLY A 320 -33.25 -6.01 -50.59
C GLY A 320 -34.62 -5.42 -50.89
N GLN A 321 -35.21 -4.72 -49.91
CA GLN A 321 -36.51 -4.06 -50.09
C GLN A 321 -36.48 -3.01 -51.21
N LEU A 322 -35.40 -2.24 -51.34
CA LEU A 322 -35.24 -1.27 -52.41
C LEU A 322 -35.20 -1.94 -53.79
N LYS A 323 -34.52 -3.09 -53.88
CA LYS A 323 -34.46 -3.88 -55.12
C LYS A 323 -35.82 -4.45 -55.51
N ASP A 324 -36.59 -4.93 -54.54
CA ASP A 324 -37.95 -5.43 -54.80
C ASP A 324 -38.89 -4.31 -55.27
N LEU A 325 -38.73 -3.09 -54.73
CA LEU A 325 -39.47 -1.91 -55.19
C LEU A 325 -39.05 -1.45 -56.60
N LEU A 326 -37.76 -1.56 -56.93
CA LEU A 326 -37.23 -1.15 -58.25
C LEU A 326 -37.48 -2.21 -59.34
N SER A 327 -37.59 -3.48 -58.97
CA SER A 327 -37.82 -4.60 -59.91
C SER A 327 -39.33 -4.82 -60.15
N GLY A 328 -40.09 -3.72 -60.23
CA GLY A 328 -41.56 -3.69 -60.24
C GLY A 328 -42.21 -4.79 -61.08
N PRO A 329 -43.42 -5.23 -60.70
CA PRO A 329 -44.04 -6.46 -61.19
C PRO A 329 -44.07 -6.44 -62.71
N SER A 330 -43.32 -7.36 -63.32
CA SER A 330 -43.33 -7.59 -64.76
C SER A 330 -44.70 -8.15 -65.14
N HIS A 331 -45.61 -7.24 -65.47
CA HIS A 331 -46.90 -7.51 -66.10
C HIS A 331 -46.73 -7.75 -67.60
#